data_AF-A0A080LRQ4-F1
#
_entry.id   AF-A0A080LRQ4-F1
#
_cell.length_a   1.000
_cell.length_b   1.000
_cell.length_c   1.000
_cell.angle_alpha   90.00
_cell.angle_beta   90.00
_cell.angle_gamma   90.00
#
_symmetry.space_group_name_H-M   'P 1'
#
loop_
_entity.id
_entity.type
_entity.pdbx_description
1 polymer ?
#
loop_
_entity_poly.entity_id
_entity_poly.type
_entity_poly.pdbx_seq_one_letter_code
_entity_poly.pdbx_strand_id
1 'polypeptide(L)'
;MDWQEPELLCIPYQTGQLDAQEAGQTHPGKKLSDPGTTARFYQAVAAAHLAHIIKVDLSSEVFTDAIDERALKRARLMDGKWILVSNVPDCPPSEIVARYQALADIERGFRILKSEIEIAPVFPRLPDRIRAHALICFLALLLYRVLRLRLTDLPPASKRNYALSICFC
;
A
#
# COMPACT_ATOMS: atom_id res chain seq x y z
N MET A 1 -3.86 14.88 -1.06
CA MET A 1 -3.73 13.43 -1.34
C MET A 1 -5.14 12.93 -1.37
N ASP A 2 -5.70 12.99 -2.58
CA ASP A 2 -7.07 12.64 -2.87
C ASP A 2 -7.26 11.17 -2.51
N TRP A 3 -8.07 10.94 -1.48
CA TRP A 3 -8.73 9.66 -1.31
C TRP A 3 -9.76 9.59 -2.42
N GLN A 4 -9.34 9.15 -3.60
CA GLN A 4 -10.28 8.65 -4.61
C GLN A 4 -11.05 7.53 -3.91
N GLU A 5 -12.29 7.85 -3.55
CA GLU A 5 -13.28 6.89 -3.12
C GLU A 5 -13.25 5.74 -4.13
N PRO A 6 -12.83 4.52 -3.72
CA PRO A 6 -13.04 3.39 -4.61
C PRO A 6 -14.54 3.34 -4.80
N GLU A 7 -14.97 3.21 -6.05
CA GLU A 7 -16.34 2.94 -6.41
C GLU A 7 -16.88 1.80 -5.54
N LEU A 8 -17.48 2.15 -4.39
CA LEU A 8 -18.40 1.33 -3.62
C LEU A 8 -19.71 1.30 -4.40
N LEU A 9 -19.60 0.86 -5.65
CA LEU A 9 -20.70 0.59 -6.53
C LEU A 9 -21.40 -0.64 -5.96
N CYS A 10 -22.59 -0.37 -5.38
CA CYS A 10 -23.75 -1.26 -5.32
C CYS A 10 -24.18 -1.90 -3.98
N ILE A 11 -23.69 -1.48 -2.80
CA ILE A 11 -24.31 -1.98 -1.53
C ILE A 11 -25.38 -1.07 -0.91
N PRO A 12 -25.31 0.29 -0.91
CA PRO A 12 -26.22 1.07 -0.08
C PRO A 12 -27.65 1.20 -0.65
N TYR A 13 -27.89 0.78 -1.89
CA TYR A 13 -29.19 1.01 -2.54
C TYR A 13 -30.25 -0.07 -2.25
N GLN A 14 -29.86 -1.27 -1.82
CA GLN A 14 -30.79 -2.42 -1.78
C GLN A 14 -31.36 -2.74 -0.39
N THR A 15 -30.75 -2.26 0.70
CA THR A 15 -31.30 -2.45 2.05
C THR A 15 -32.69 -1.82 2.16
N GLY A 16 -32.84 -0.58 1.69
CA GLY A 16 -34.14 0.09 1.65
C GLY A 16 -35.15 -0.55 0.67
N GLN A 17 -34.70 -1.42 -0.26
CA GLN A 17 -35.61 -2.14 -1.17
C GLN A 17 -36.23 -3.38 -0.54
N LEU A 18 -35.55 -4.01 0.43
CA LEU A 18 -36.14 -5.10 1.23
C LEU A 18 -37.17 -4.50 2.20
N ASP A 19 -36.81 -3.43 2.91
CA ASP A 19 -37.72 -2.70 3.81
C ASP A 19 -38.95 -2.17 3.05
N ALA A 20 -38.76 -1.64 1.83
CA ALA A 20 -39.86 -1.16 0.98
C ALA A 20 -40.76 -2.31 0.48
N GLN A 21 -40.21 -3.48 0.20
CA GLN A 21 -41.00 -4.67 -0.17
C GLN A 21 -41.81 -5.21 1.01
N GLU A 22 -41.24 -5.21 2.21
CA GLU A 22 -41.96 -5.53 3.46
C GLU A 22 -43.09 -4.54 3.73
N ALA A 23 -42.86 -3.26 3.44
CA ALA A 23 -43.87 -2.20 3.49
C ALA A 23 -44.90 -2.23 2.33
N GLY A 24 -44.81 -3.22 1.42
CA GLY A 24 -45.76 -3.43 0.33
C GLY A 24 -45.54 -2.58 -0.93
N GLN A 25 -44.42 -1.85 -1.01
CA GLN A 25 -44.05 -1.07 -2.19
C GLN A 25 -43.34 -1.98 -3.21
N THR A 26 -43.76 -1.92 -4.48
CA THR A 26 -43.20 -2.77 -5.54
C THR A 26 -42.63 -1.92 -6.67
N HIS A 27 -41.48 -2.33 -7.21
CA HIS A 27 -40.83 -1.73 -8.36
C HIS A 27 -40.79 -2.71 -9.54
N PRO A 28 -40.75 -2.24 -10.80
CA PRO A 28 -40.63 -3.11 -11.96
C PRO A 28 -39.34 -3.94 -11.91
N GLY A 29 -39.44 -5.27 -11.95
CA GLY A 29 -38.30 -6.18 -11.92
C GLY A 29 -38.58 -7.50 -11.19
N LYS A 30 -37.59 -8.39 -11.17
CA LYS A 30 -37.65 -9.63 -10.37
C LYS A 30 -37.45 -9.27 -8.89
N LYS A 31 -38.30 -9.81 -8.00
CA LYS A 31 -38.12 -9.64 -6.56
C LYS A 31 -36.72 -10.09 -6.14
N LEU A 32 -36.09 -9.30 -5.28
CA LEU A 32 -34.81 -9.68 -4.68
C LEU A 32 -35.10 -10.82 -3.69
N SER A 33 -34.35 -11.92 -3.80
CA SER A 33 -34.47 -13.04 -2.87
C SER A 33 -33.44 -12.89 -1.76
N ASP A 34 -33.82 -13.14 -0.50
CA ASP A 34 -32.90 -13.05 0.65
C ASP A 34 -31.57 -13.79 0.45
N PRO A 35 -31.53 -15.04 -0.08
CA PRO A 35 -30.26 -15.71 -0.37
C PRO A 35 -29.39 -14.98 -1.40
N GLY A 36 -30.02 -14.29 -2.36
CA GLY A 36 -29.34 -13.51 -3.38
C GLY A 36 -28.76 -12.22 -2.81
N THR A 37 -29.49 -11.58 -1.89
CA THR A 37 -29.02 -10.41 -1.14
C THR A 37 -27.85 -10.78 -0.22
N THR A 38 -27.98 -11.85 0.57
CA THR A 38 -26.93 -12.36 1.46
C THR A 38 -25.67 -12.72 0.69
N ALA A 39 -25.79 -13.43 -0.43
CA ALA A 39 -24.64 -13.79 -1.27
C ALA A 39 -23.93 -12.55 -1.85
N ARG A 40 -24.69 -11.53 -2.29
CA ARG A 40 -24.12 -10.28 -2.80
C ARG A 40 -23.45 -9.46 -1.71
N PHE A 41 -24.07 -9.37 -0.52
CA PHE A 41 -23.48 -8.71 0.63
C PHE A 41 -22.16 -9.39 1.03
N TYR A 42 -22.14 -10.72 1.09
CA TYR A 42 -20.93 -11.49 1.33
C TYR A 42 -19.84 -11.22 0.26
N GLN A 43 -20.20 -11.22 -1.03
CA GLN A 43 -19.26 -10.88 -2.11
C GLN A 43 -18.67 -9.49 -1.93
N ALA A 44 -19.47 -8.52 -1.52
CA ALA A 44 -19.05 -7.14 -1.37
C ALA A 44 -18.18 -6.93 -0.11
N VAL A 45 -18.50 -7.60 1.00
CA VAL A 45 -17.65 -7.68 2.20
C VAL A 45 -16.31 -8.34 1.88
N ALA A 46 -16.31 -9.40 1.07
CA ALA A 46 -15.10 -10.08 0.62
C ALA A 46 -14.26 -9.18 -0.30
N ALA A 47 -14.88 -8.48 -1.25
CA ALA A 47 -14.20 -7.51 -2.13
C ALA A 47 -13.56 -6.36 -1.34
N ALA A 48 -14.21 -5.91 -0.28
CA ALA A 48 -13.66 -4.92 0.65
C ALA A 48 -12.58 -5.48 1.60
N HIS A 49 -12.24 -6.78 1.51
CA HIS A 49 -11.33 -7.47 2.43
C HIS A 49 -11.77 -7.44 3.91
N LEU A 50 -13.06 -7.21 4.17
CA LEU A 50 -13.63 -7.10 5.51
C LEU A 50 -14.23 -8.42 6.04
N ALA A 51 -14.15 -9.51 5.27
CA ALA A 51 -14.72 -10.81 5.64
C ALA A 51 -14.18 -11.40 6.96
N HIS A 52 -13.02 -10.93 7.42
CA HIS A 52 -12.47 -11.32 8.72
C HIS A 52 -13.03 -10.51 9.90
N ILE A 53 -13.78 -9.44 9.64
CA ILE A 53 -14.42 -8.54 10.63
C ILE A 53 -15.94 -8.69 10.58
N ILE A 54 -16.54 -8.68 9.39
CA ILE A 54 -17.99 -8.82 9.19
C ILE A 54 -18.28 -10.26 8.82
N LYS A 55 -19.00 -10.98 9.68
CA LYS A 55 -19.44 -12.35 9.44
C LYS A 55 -20.88 -12.34 8.95
N VAL A 56 -21.09 -12.94 7.78
CA VAL A 56 -22.40 -13.09 7.15
C VAL A 56 -22.82 -14.54 7.32
N ASP A 57 -23.99 -14.78 7.90
CA ASP A 57 -24.56 -16.13 7.94
C ASP A 57 -25.23 -16.43 6.60
N LEU A 58 -24.67 -17.38 5.85
CA LEU A 58 -25.19 -17.83 4.56
C LEU A 58 -26.21 -18.97 4.70
N SER A 59 -26.36 -19.52 5.90
CA SER A 59 -27.22 -20.67 6.19
C SER A 59 -28.59 -20.26 6.74
N SER A 60 -28.71 -19.04 7.26
CA SER A 60 -29.96 -18.52 7.81
C SER A 60 -30.97 -18.19 6.69
N GLU A 61 -32.25 -18.48 6.94
CA GLU A 61 -33.34 -18.13 6.03
C GLU A 61 -33.56 -16.61 5.92
N VAL A 62 -33.16 -15.88 6.96
CA VAL A 62 -33.22 -14.43 7.06
C VAL A 62 -31.81 -13.84 7.01
N PHE A 63 -31.63 -12.71 6.34
CA PHE A 63 -30.37 -11.98 6.31
C PHE A 63 -29.88 -11.67 7.74
N THR A 64 -28.73 -12.26 8.12
CA THR A 64 -28.13 -12.08 9.44
C THR A 64 -26.63 -11.81 9.30
N ASP A 65 -26.17 -10.69 9.84
CA ASP A 65 -24.75 -10.34 9.91
C ASP A 65 -24.33 -10.06 11.36
N ALA A 66 -23.06 -10.30 11.65
CA ALA A 66 -22.45 -10.06 12.94
C ALA A 66 -21.04 -9.49 12.78
N ILE A 67 -20.69 -8.53 13.62
CA ILE A 67 -19.35 -7.96 13.68
C ILE A 67 -18.53 -8.76 14.69
N ASP A 68 -17.39 -9.29 14.27
CA ASP A 68 -16.40 -9.86 15.16
C ASP A 68 -15.61 -8.74 15.85
N GLU A 69 -16.08 -8.37 17.04
CA GLU A 69 -15.47 -7.31 17.87
C GLU A 69 -13.99 -7.55 18.17
N ARG A 70 -13.55 -8.82 18.24
CA ARG A 70 -12.13 -9.14 18.46
C ARG A 70 -11.31 -8.81 17.23
N ALA A 71 -11.80 -9.20 16.04
CA ALA A 71 -11.15 -8.88 14.78
C ALA A 71 -11.13 -7.36 14.52
N LEU A 72 -12.25 -6.68 14.79
CA LEU A 72 -12.37 -5.22 14.67
C LEU A 72 -11.37 -4.50 15.59
N LYS A 73 -11.29 -4.90 16.86
CA LYS A 73 -10.33 -4.33 17.82
C LYS A 73 -8.89 -4.57 17.37
N ARG A 74 -8.58 -5.75 16.84
CA ARG A 74 -7.23 -6.06 16.31
C ARG A 74 -6.88 -5.22 15.08
N ALA A 75 -7.82 -5.04 14.15
CA ALA A 75 -7.64 -4.17 13.00
C ALA A 75 -7.37 -2.72 13.43
N ARG A 76 -8.19 -2.18 14.36
CA ARG A 76 -8.00 -0.84 14.94
C ARG A 76 -6.64 -0.65 15.62
N LEU A 77 -6.09 -1.69 16.24
CA LEU A 77 -4.76 -1.60 16.86
C LEU A 77 -3.64 -1.37 15.84
N MET A 78 -3.81 -1.84 14.61
CA MET A 78 -2.82 -1.77 13.53
C MET A 78 -3.09 -0.63 12.55
N ASP A 79 -4.26 0.00 12.64
CA ASP A 79 -4.67 1.05 11.71
C ASP A 79 -3.71 2.26 11.76
N GLY A 80 -3.25 2.69 10.58
CA GLY A 80 -2.25 3.74 10.43
C GLY A 80 -0.84 3.42 10.96
N LYS A 81 -0.56 2.17 11.36
CA LYS A 81 0.75 1.77 11.92
C LYS A 81 1.52 0.88 10.96
N TRP A 82 2.84 1.09 10.95
CA TRP A 82 3.78 0.23 10.25
C TRP A 82 4.32 -0.79 11.23
N ILE A 83 4.11 -2.08 10.94
CA ILE A 83 4.61 -3.17 11.77
C ILE A 83 5.86 -3.73 11.13
N LEU A 84 6.98 -3.62 11.83
CA LEU A 84 8.26 -4.17 11.39
C LEU A 84 8.53 -5.46 12.15
N VAL A 85 8.61 -6.58 11.43
CA VAL A 85 8.95 -7.89 11.98
C VAL A 85 10.40 -8.20 11.62
N SER A 86 11.23 -8.48 12.62
CA SER A 86 12.65 -8.78 12.42
C SER A 86 13.01 -10.10 13.11
N ASN A 87 13.87 -10.87 12.47
CA ASN A 87 14.47 -12.09 13.02
C ASN A 87 15.83 -11.82 13.69
N VAL A 88 16.25 -10.56 13.80
CA VAL A 88 17.53 -10.19 14.42
C VAL A 88 17.38 -10.25 15.94
N PRO A 89 18.12 -11.13 16.64
CA PRO A 89 18.07 -11.21 18.10
C PRO A 89 18.71 -9.97 18.73
N ASP A 90 18.24 -9.61 19.93
CA ASP A 90 18.85 -8.60 20.81
C ASP A 90 19.12 -7.23 20.18
N CYS A 91 18.34 -6.85 19.16
CA CYS A 91 18.45 -5.56 18.48
C CYS A 91 17.41 -4.56 19.02
N PRO A 92 17.80 -3.34 19.44
CA PRO A 92 16.85 -2.36 19.94
C PRO A 92 15.90 -1.89 18.82
N PRO A 93 14.61 -1.65 19.11
CA PRO A 93 13.62 -1.27 18.09
C PRO A 93 14.02 -0.08 17.22
N SER A 94 14.70 0.92 17.80
CA SER A 94 15.20 2.09 17.08
C SER A 94 16.22 1.73 15.99
N GLU A 95 17.07 0.74 16.24
CA GLU A 95 18.07 0.29 15.28
C GLU A 95 17.44 -0.54 14.16
N ILE A 96 16.44 -1.37 14.48
CA ILE A 96 15.67 -2.11 13.47
C ILE A 96 14.99 -1.12 12.51
N VAL A 97 14.37 -0.06 13.03
CA VAL A 97 13.75 1.00 12.23
C VAL A 97 14.80 1.73 11.37
N ALA A 98 15.95 2.09 11.95
CA ALA A 98 17.03 2.75 11.20
C ALA A 98 17.56 1.87 10.05
N ARG A 99 17.74 0.56 10.28
CA ARG A 99 18.15 -0.41 9.26
C ARG A 99 17.11 -0.54 8.15
N TYR A 100 15.82 -0.57 8.49
CA TYR A 100 14.74 -0.58 7.51
C TYR A 100 14.70 0.71 6.68
N GLN A 101 14.87 1.87 7.30
CA GLN A 101 14.96 3.15 6.60
C GLN A 101 16.18 3.21 5.66
N ALA A 102 17.32 2.62 6.06
CA ALA A 102 18.49 2.51 5.21
C ALA A 102 18.25 1.63 3.97
N LEU A 103 17.31 0.68 4.02
CA LEU A 103 16.90 -0.09 2.83
C LEU A 103 16.20 0.81 1.80
N ALA A 104 15.29 1.68 2.24
CA ALA A 104 14.65 2.67 1.35
C ALA A 104 15.69 3.61 0.71
N ASP A 105 16.78 3.92 1.42
CA ASP A 105 17.92 4.64 0.87
C ASP A 105 18.61 3.90 -0.28
N ILE A 106 18.76 2.58 -0.15
CA ILE A 106 19.32 1.72 -1.19
C ILE A 106 18.40 1.69 -2.41
N GLU A 107 17.08 1.56 -2.21
CA GLU A 107 16.10 1.59 -3.30
C GLU A 107 16.12 2.91 -4.07
N ARG A 108 16.25 4.04 -3.36
CA ARG A 108 16.45 5.36 -3.99
C ARG A 108 17.73 5.40 -4.80
N GLY A 109 18.81 4.81 -4.29
CA GLY A 109 20.07 4.65 -5.03
C GLY A 109 19.89 3.87 -6.33
N PHE A 110 19.15 2.77 -6.30
CA PHE A 110 18.84 1.99 -7.50
C PHE A 110 17.95 2.74 -8.50
N ARG A 111 17.03 3.59 -8.04
CA ARG A 111 16.25 4.45 -8.92
C ARG A 111 17.15 5.42 -9.67
N ILE A 112 18.03 6.13 -8.98
CA ILE A 112 19.01 7.06 -9.57
C ILE A 112 19.94 6.34 -10.54
N LEU A 113 20.37 5.13 -10.15
CA LEU A 113 21.20 4.27 -10.99
C LEU A 113 20.53 3.94 -12.34
N LYS A 114 19.21 3.79 -12.36
CA LYS A 114 18.43 3.49 -13.56
C LYS A 114 18.05 4.74 -14.35
N SER A 115 17.71 5.84 -13.69
CA SER A 115 17.16 7.04 -14.34
C SER A 115 18.21 8.07 -14.73
N GLU A 116 19.22 8.31 -13.90
CA GLU A 116 20.23 9.36 -14.13
C GLU A 116 21.56 8.78 -14.61
N ILE A 117 21.96 7.64 -14.07
CA ILE A 117 23.24 6.98 -14.38
C ILE A 117 23.07 5.96 -15.51
N GLU A 118 21.83 5.69 -15.93
CA GLU A 118 21.47 4.84 -17.06
C GLU A 118 22.23 3.50 -17.10
N ILE A 119 22.21 2.74 -15.99
CA ILE A 119 22.88 1.41 -15.91
C ILE A 119 22.31 0.35 -16.87
N ALA A 120 21.27 0.69 -17.64
CA ALA A 120 20.77 -0.17 -18.70
C ALA A 120 21.41 0.24 -20.03
N PRO A 121 22.59 -0.32 -20.39
CA PRO A 121 23.07 -0.18 -21.74
C PRO A 121 22.22 -1.06 -22.64
N VAL A 122 21.71 -0.46 -23.71
CA VAL A 122 21.07 -1.16 -24.81
C VAL A 122 22.17 -2.00 -25.52
N PHE A 123 22.34 -3.24 -25.06
CA PHE A 123 23.07 -4.38 -25.64
C PHE A 123 24.63 -4.33 -25.77
N PRO A 124 25.41 -4.40 -24.67
CA PRO A 124 26.81 -4.80 -24.75
C PRO A 124 26.92 -6.31 -25.04
N ARG A 125 27.49 -6.69 -26.20
CA ARG A 125 27.65 -8.11 -26.60
C ARG A 125 28.84 -8.84 -25.97
N LEU A 126 29.78 -8.11 -25.33
CA LEU A 126 31.00 -8.69 -24.74
C LEU A 126 30.99 -8.57 -23.21
N PRO A 127 31.38 -9.63 -22.48
CA PRO A 127 31.32 -9.66 -21.01
C PRO A 127 32.20 -8.61 -20.34
N ASP A 128 33.35 -8.27 -20.91
CA ASP A 128 34.26 -7.28 -20.31
C ASP A 128 33.70 -5.86 -20.38
N ARG A 129 32.89 -5.53 -21.39
CA ARG A 129 32.22 -4.23 -21.51
C ARG A 129 31.10 -4.08 -20.49
N ILE A 130 30.40 -5.18 -20.18
CA ILE A 130 29.39 -5.21 -19.12
C ILE A 130 30.06 -4.92 -17.77
N ARG A 131 31.18 -5.59 -17.47
CA ARG A 131 31.93 -5.38 -16.22
C ARG A 131 32.44 -3.94 -16.09
N ALA A 132 33.03 -3.40 -17.15
CA ALA A 132 33.54 -2.02 -17.15
C ALA A 132 32.41 -1.00 -16.94
N HIS A 133 31.28 -1.15 -17.64
CA HIS A 133 30.14 -0.25 -17.49
C HIS A 133 29.51 -0.34 -16.10
N ALA A 134 29.28 -1.56 -15.59
CA ALA A 134 28.76 -1.77 -14.23
C ALA A 134 29.66 -1.12 -13.17
N LEU A 135 30.98 -1.24 -13.32
CA LEU A 135 31.95 -0.59 -12.42
C LEU A 135 31.86 0.94 -12.47
N ILE A 136 31.77 1.53 -13.66
CA ILE A 136 31.64 2.98 -13.84
C ILE A 136 30.33 3.48 -13.22
N CYS A 137 29.20 2.81 -13.49
CA CYS A 137 27.90 3.17 -12.91
C CYS A 137 27.90 3.03 -11.38
N PHE A 138 28.54 2.00 -10.85
CA PHE A 138 28.70 1.82 -9.41
C PHE A 138 29.55 2.94 -8.78
N LEU A 139 30.65 3.34 -9.42
CA LEU A 139 31.48 4.45 -8.96
C LEU A 139 30.72 5.78 -9.00
N ALA A 140 29.96 6.03 -10.07
CA ALA A 140 29.11 7.20 -10.19
C ALA A 140 28.06 7.26 -9.06
N LEU A 141 27.44 6.13 -8.72
CA LEU A 141 26.48 6.04 -7.62
C LEU A 141 27.13 6.31 -6.25
N LEU A 142 28.33 5.77 -6.01
CA LEU A 142 29.11 6.04 -4.80
C LEU A 142 29.44 7.53 -4.66
N LEU A 143 29.93 8.16 -5.74
CA LEU A 143 30.24 9.59 -5.75
C LEU A 143 28.99 10.44 -5.48
N TYR A 144 27.87 10.12 -6.13
CA TYR A 144 26.59 10.77 -5.88
C TYR A 144 26.17 10.66 -4.41
N ARG A 145 26.28 9.46 -3.81
CA ARG A 145 25.89 9.23 -2.41
C ARG A 145 26.77 10.02 -1.44
N VAL A 146 28.09 9.98 -1.62
CA VAL A 146 29.02 10.72 -0.76
C VAL A 146 28.79 12.23 -0.88
N LEU A 147 28.65 12.75 -2.10
CA LEU A 147 28.38 14.17 -2.32
C LEU A 147 27.09 14.61 -1.63
N ARG A 148 26.02 13.83 -1.78
CA ARG A 148 24.72 14.12 -1.15
C ARG A 148 24.80 14.11 0.38
N LEU A 149 25.52 13.17 0.97
CA LEU A 149 25.75 13.14 2.43
C LEU A 149 26.47 14.42 2.88
N ARG A 150 27.60 14.75 2.23
CA ARG A 150 28.37 15.96 2.56
C ARG A 150 27.55 17.25 2.42
N LEU A 151 26.70 17.36 1.40
CA LEU A 151 25.83 18.52 1.20
C LEU A 151 24.71 18.61 2.25
N THR A 152 24.27 17.47 2.80
CA THR A 152 23.23 17.42 3.82
C THR A 152 23.77 17.94 5.16
N ASP A 153 25.03 17.63 5.48
CA ASP A 153 25.74 18.02 6.71
C ASP A 153 26.14 19.51 6.77
N LEU A 154 26.03 20.25 5.67
CA LEU A 154 26.36 21.69 5.64
C LEU A 154 25.25 22.54 6.30
N PRO A 155 25.61 23.64 6.99
CA PRO A 155 24.65 24.56 7.58
C PRO A 155 23.73 25.19 6.51
N PRO A 156 22.46 25.51 6.84
CA PRO A 156 21.46 25.95 5.87
C PRO A 156 21.84 27.25 5.13
N ALA A 157 22.71 28.08 5.72
CA ALA A 157 23.20 29.33 5.13
C ALA A 157 24.05 29.16 3.85
N SER A 158 24.63 27.98 3.60
CA SER A 158 25.41 27.69 2.39
C SER A 158 24.66 26.86 1.35
N LYS A 159 23.41 26.47 1.63
CA LYS A 159 22.56 25.71 0.70
C LYS A 159 21.99 26.66 -0.36
N ARG A 160 22.77 26.96 -1.40
CA ARG A 160 22.28 27.73 -2.55
C ARG A 160 21.17 26.95 -3.26
N ASN A 161 19.89 27.22 -2.99
CA ASN A 161 18.72 26.96 -3.85
C ASN A 161 18.69 25.70 -4.75
N TYR A 162 19.14 24.53 -4.27
CA TYR A 162 18.83 23.23 -4.89
C TYR A 162 17.70 22.48 -4.16
N ALA A 163 17.08 23.12 -3.16
CA ALA A 163 16.15 22.49 -2.22
C ALA A 163 14.72 22.24 -2.75
N LEU A 164 14.45 22.41 -4.05
CA LEU A 164 13.09 22.36 -4.59
C LEU A 164 12.71 21.08 -5.33
N SER A 165 13.48 19.98 -5.27
CA SER A 165 13.08 18.76 -5.99
C SER A 165 13.40 17.39 -5.38
N ILE A 166 13.79 17.29 -4.10
CA ILE A 166 14.16 15.98 -3.53
C ILE A 166 13.46 15.66 -2.19
N CYS A 167 12.41 16.40 -1.84
CA CYS A 167 11.58 16.11 -0.67
C CYS A 167 10.11 15.95 -1.08
N PHE A 168 9.79 14.90 -1.85
CA PHE A 168 8.44 14.32 -1.87
C PHE A 168 8.48 12.91 -2.49
N CYS A 169 8.56 11.90 -1.62
CA CYS A 169 7.85 10.61 -1.66
C CYS A 169 8.39 9.80 -0.47
#